data_AF-A0A2N0X3U8-F1
#
_entry.id   AF-A0A2N0X3U8-F1
#
_cell.length_a   1.000
_cell.length_b   1.000
_cell.length_c   1.000
_cell.angle_alpha   90.00
_cell.angle_beta   90.00
_cell.angle_gamma   90.00
#
_symmetry.space_group_name_H-M   'P 1'
#
loop_
_entity.id
_entity.type
_entity.pdbx_description
1 polymer ?
#
loop_
_entity_poly.entity_id
_entity_poly.type
_entity_poly.pdbx_seq_one_letter_code
_entity_poly.pdbx_strand_id
1 'polypeptide(L)'
;MHRYITNNDNVIYTLPNSEDGEHSAFELADIPDIVGVGETLYIAYDQQKVLFEQNYEWIAVNPETDRYDAQLYRFKKEDIKQLIAFVESETPEVTLWQKIRKKRAQPADFALMIKAIVEASEEKNIFEFYLIQS
;
A
#
# COMPACT_ATOMS: atom_id res chain seq x y z
N MET A 1 9.98 -15.02 -3.68
CA MET A 1 8.71 -14.34 -4.00
C MET A 1 8.90 -12.87 -3.69
N HIS A 2 8.38 -11.96 -4.49
CA HIS A 2 8.42 -10.53 -4.20
C HIS A 2 7.00 -9.99 -4.13
N ARG A 3 6.76 -9.06 -3.18
CA ARG A 3 5.47 -8.38 -3.02
C ARG A 3 5.62 -6.93 -3.42
N TYR A 4 4.72 -6.47 -4.28
CA TYR A 4 4.74 -5.12 -4.83
C TYR A 4 3.41 -4.43 -4.56
N ILE A 5 3.47 -3.14 -4.30
CA ILE A 5 2.32 -2.27 -4.35
C ILE A 5 2.34 -1.57 -5.71
N THR A 6 1.24 -1.67 -6.43
CA THR A 6 1.10 -1.06 -7.75
C THR A 6 -0.02 -0.03 -7.79
N ASN A 7 0.11 0.93 -8.69
CA ASN A 7 -0.96 1.79 -9.15
C ASN A 7 -1.14 1.54 -10.64
N ASN A 8 -2.17 0.77 -11.02
CA ASN A 8 -2.29 0.13 -12.32
C ASN A 8 -1.04 -0.71 -12.64
N ASP A 9 -0.38 -0.47 -13.78
CA ASP A 9 0.82 -1.19 -14.22
C ASP A 9 2.13 -0.67 -13.59
N ASN A 10 2.07 0.41 -12.80
CA ASN A 10 3.26 1.01 -12.20
C ASN A 10 3.52 0.43 -10.82
N VAL A 11 4.68 -0.19 -10.62
CA VAL A 11 5.17 -0.54 -9.28
C VAL A 11 5.56 0.76 -8.55
N ILE A 12 4.91 1.03 -7.42
CA ILE A 12 5.17 2.23 -6.60
C ILE A 12 6.02 1.92 -5.37
N TYR A 13 5.95 0.67 -4.87
CA TYR A 13 6.71 0.26 -3.70
C TYR A 13 6.96 -1.25 -3.73
N THR A 14 8.15 -1.67 -3.35
CA THR A 14 8.53 -3.08 -3.21
C THR A 14 8.71 -3.37 -1.73
N LEU A 15 7.94 -4.30 -1.18
CA LEU A 15 8.07 -4.66 0.22
C LEU A 15 9.45 -5.30 0.44
N PRO A 16 10.21 -4.84 1.45
CA PRO A 16 11.50 -5.44 1.75
C PRO A 16 11.30 -6.91 2.18
N ASN A 17 12.19 -7.76 1.70
CA ASN A 17 12.37 -9.09 2.26
C ASN A 17 13.26 -8.91 3.51
N SER A 18 12.83 -9.43 4.67
CA SER A 18 13.72 -9.53 5.81
C SER A 18 14.92 -10.41 5.46
N GLU A 19 16.02 -10.26 6.20
CA GLU A 19 17.23 -11.07 6.02
C GLU A 19 16.96 -12.58 6.21
N ASP A 20 15.87 -12.93 6.90
CA ASP A 20 15.41 -14.31 7.12
C ASP A 20 14.48 -14.82 5.99
N GLY A 21 14.23 -14.00 4.97
CA GLY A 21 13.31 -14.32 3.88
C GLY A 21 11.83 -14.14 4.22
N GLU A 22 11.49 -13.75 5.45
CA GLU A 22 10.14 -13.36 5.84
C GLU A 22 9.81 -11.98 5.26
N HIS A 23 8.62 -11.80 4.72
CA HIS A 23 8.21 -10.49 4.25
C HIS A 23 7.79 -9.59 5.43
N SER A 24 7.93 -8.26 5.28
CA SER A 24 7.34 -7.30 6.24
C SER A 24 5.93 -7.73 6.66
N ALA A 25 5.65 -7.83 7.96
CA ALA A 25 4.35 -8.29 8.46
C ALA A 25 3.18 -7.40 8.01
N PHE A 26 3.48 -6.16 7.57
CA PHE A 26 2.47 -5.19 7.19
C PHE A 26 1.93 -5.42 5.78
N GLU A 27 0.61 -5.40 5.67
CA GLU A 27 -0.18 -5.51 4.45
C GLU A 27 -0.95 -4.20 4.18
N LEU A 28 -1.61 -4.12 3.02
CA LEU A 28 -2.49 -2.97 2.73
C LEU A 28 -3.70 -2.93 3.68
N ALA A 29 -4.10 -4.09 4.21
CA ALA A 29 -5.18 -4.22 5.19
C ALA A 29 -4.89 -3.51 6.53
N ASP A 30 -3.62 -3.37 6.91
CA ASP A 30 -3.25 -2.72 8.18
C ASP A 30 -3.30 -1.19 8.10
N ILE A 31 -3.38 -0.62 6.90
CA ILE A 31 -3.29 0.84 6.70
C ILE A 31 -4.45 1.59 7.38
N PRO A 32 -5.73 1.24 7.15
CA PRO A 32 -6.83 1.92 7.80
C PRO A 32 -6.78 1.83 9.33
N ASP A 33 -6.36 0.68 9.87
CA ASP A 33 -6.29 0.46 11.32
C ASP A 33 -5.18 1.27 11.99
N ILE A 34 -4.05 1.47 11.30
CA ILE A 34 -2.90 2.21 11.83
C ILE A 34 -3.06 3.72 11.62
N VAL A 35 -3.49 4.15 10.43
CA VAL A 35 -3.55 5.57 10.06
C VAL A 35 -4.92 6.18 10.37
N GLY A 36 -5.98 5.38 10.46
CA GLY A 36 -7.34 5.82 10.73
C GLY A 36 -8.09 6.35 9.50
N VAL A 37 -7.57 6.16 8.30
CA VAL A 37 -8.16 6.64 7.04
C VAL A 37 -8.06 5.63 5.91
N GLY A 38 -8.92 5.81 4.91
CA GLY A 38 -9.04 4.89 3.78
C GLY A 38 -9.81 3.62 4.14
N GLU A 39 -9.87 2.72 3.17
CA GLU A 39 -10.48 1.41 3.29
C GLU A 39 -9.64 0.40 2.52
N THR A 40 -9.65 -0.85 3.00
CA THR A 40 -9.06 -1.96 2.27
C THR A 40 -10.17 -2.89 1.81
N LEU A 41 -10.15 -3.19 0.51
CA LEU A 41 -11.04 -4.13 -0.14
C LEU A 41 -10.24 -5.35 -0.56
N TYR A 42 -10.82 -6.53 -0.37
CA TYR A 42 -10.30 -7.76 -0.97
C TYR A 42 -11.05 -7.96 -2.27
N ILE A 43 -10.34 -8.11 -3.38
CA ILE A 43 -10.95 -8.22 -4.69
C ILE A 43 -10.64 -9.57 -5.33
N ALA A 44 -11.64 -10.15 -5.97
CA ALA A 44 -11.54 -11.36 -6.75
C ALA A 44 -11.99 -11.09 -8.18
N TYR A 45 -11.49 -11.90 -9.11
CA TYR A 45 -11.95 -11.84 -10.48
C TYR A 45 -13.15 -12.76 -10.71
N ASP A 46 -14.19 -12.26 -11.39
CA ASP A 46 -15.31 -13.11 -11.82
C ASP A 46 -14.86 -14.03 -12.97
N GLN A 47 -14.34 -15.21 -12.61
CA GLN A 47 -13.82 -16.20 -13.53
C GLN A 47 -14.81 -16.61 -14.63
N GLN A 48 -16.13 -16.51 -14.41
CA GLN A 48 -17.11 -16.83 -15.43
C GLN A 48 -17.24 -15.71 -16.45
N LYS A 49 -17.29 -14.44 -16.00
CA LYS A 49 -17.35 -13.30 -16.91
C LYS A 49 -16.10 -13.14 -17.79
N VAL A 50 -14.91 -13.49 -17.31
CA VAL A 50 -13.69 -13.57 -18.15
C VAL A 50 -13.89 -14.51 -19.31
N LEU A 51 -14.36 -15.72 -18.98
CA LEU A 51 -14.31 -16.87 -19.87
C LEU A 51 -15.39 -16.72 -20.95
N PHE A 52 -16.51 -16.11 -20.60
CA PHE A 52 -17.67 -16.01 -21.49
C PHE A 52 -17.89 -14.59 -22.06
N GLU A 53 -17.48 -13.54 -21.36
CA GLU A 53 -17.76 -12.14 -21.75
C GLU A 53 -16.49 -11.32 -22.04
N GLN A 54 -15.29 -11.88 -21.79
CA GLN A 54 -14.00 -11.18 -21.87
C GLN A 54 -13.95 -9.89 -21.04
N ASN A 55 -14.79 -9.78 -20.02
CA ASN A 55 -14.91 -8.59 -19.19
C ASN A 55 -14.10 -8.76 -17.90
N TYR A 56 -13.07 -7.92 -17.75
CA TYR A 56 -12.20 -7.88 -16.57
C TYR A 56 -12.80 -6.99 -15.47
N GLU A 57 -13.81 -7.51 -14.77
CA GLU A 57 -14.48 -6.82 -13.67
C GLU A 57 -14.01 -7.36 -12.30
N TRP A 58 -13.46 -6.49 -11.47
CA TRP A 58 -13.08 -6.79 -10.09
C TRP A 58 -14.29 -6.66 -9.17
N ILE A 59 -14.51 -7.67 -8.33
CA ILE A 59 -15.57 -7.64 -7.31
C ILE A 59 -14.95 -7.67 -5.91
N ALA A 60 -15.50 -6.84 -5.00
CA ALA A 60 -15.13 -6.90 -3.59
C ALA A 60 -15.72 -8.17 -2.96
N VAL A 61 -14.91 -8.91 -2.21
CA VAL A 61 -15.26 -10.17 -1.56
C VAL A 61 -14.88 -10.15 -0.08
N ASN A 62 -15.47 -11.05 0.71
CA ASN A 62 -15.06 -11.24 2.10
C ASN A 62 -13.94 -12.30 2.16
N PRO A 63 -12.72 -11.95 2.60
CA PRO A 63 -11.59 -12.89 2.62
C PRO A 63 -11.77 -14.05 3.62
N GLU A 64 -12.68 -13.94 4.59
CA GLU A 64 -12.96 -15.02 5.54
C GLU A 64 -13.78 -16.15 4.92
N THR A 65 -14.61 -15.84 3.92
CA THR A 65 -15.55 -16.77 3.30
C THR A 65 -15.19 -17.11 1.86
N ASP A 66 -14.56 -16.18 1.15
CA ASP A 66 -14.33 -16.24 -0.29
C ASP A 66 -12.85 -16.11 -0.61
N ARG A 67 -12.42 -16.76 -1.69
CA ARG A 67 -11.07 -16.60 -2.22
C ARG A 67 -10.94 -15.22 -2.86
N TYR A 68 -9.87 -14.50 -2.54
CA TYR A 68 -9.51 -13.24 -3.19
C TYR A 68 -8.22 -13.38 -4.01
N ASP A 69 -8.06 -12.50 -4.99
CA ASP A 69 -6.90 -12.45 -5.89
C ASP A 69 -5.95 -11.30 -5.56
N ALA A 70 -6.46 -10.19 -5.02
CA ALA A 70 -5.65 -9.04 -4.59
C ALA A 70 -6.27 -8.26 -3.42
N GLN A 71 -5.43 -7.49 -2.73
CA GLN A 71 -5.86 -6.45 -1.79
C GLN A 71 -5.79 -5.09 -2.48
N LEU A 72 -6.81 -4.27 -2.27
CA LEU A 72 -6.93 -2.91 -2.78
C LEU A 72 -7.02 -1.95 -1.59
N TYR A 73 -6.03 -1.06 -1.45
CA TYR A 73 -6.15 0.10 -0.57
C TYR A 73 -6.71 1.28 -1.37
N ARG A 74 -7.81 1.86 -0.85
CA ARG A 74 -8.48 3.02 -1.43
C ARG A 74 -8.68 4.11 -0.39
N PHE A 75 -8.48 5.36 -0.78
CA PHE A 75 -8.76 6.50 0.10
C PHE A 75 -9.25 7.72 -0.67
N LYS A 76 -9.78 8.71 0.03
CA LYS A 76 -10.27 9.96 -0.56
C LYS A 76 -9.20 11.03 -0.53
N LYS A 77 -9.33 12.04 -1.39
CA LYS A 77 -8.42 13.20 -1.41
C LYS A 77 -8.29 13.91 -0.06
N GLU A 78 -9.35 13.92 0.75
CA GLU A 78 -9.34 14.51 2.10
C GLU A 78 -8.44 13.76 3.10
N ASP A 79 -8.20 12.47 2.85
CA ASP A 79 -7.38 11.60 3.69
C ASP A 79 -5.87 11.82 3.49
N ILE A 80 -5.46 12.43 2.37
CA ILE A 80 -4.05 12.71 2.04
C ILE A 80 -3.35 13.47 3.17
N LYS A 81 -4.03 14.46 3.77
CA LYS A 81 -3.45 15.26 4.86
C LYS A 81 -3.13 14.41 6.09
N GLN A 82 -3.96 13.41 6.39
CA GLN A 82 -3.75 12.51 7.52
C GLN A 82 -2.63 11.52 7.22
N LEU A 83 -2.56 10.99 5.99
CA LEU A 83 -1.47 10.13 5.55
C LEU A 83 -0.11 10.87 5.61
N ILE A 84 -0.06 12.13 5.18
CA ILE A 84 1.14 12.97 5.31
C ILE A 84 1.51 13.16 6.78
N ALA A 85 0.55 13.54 7.62
CA ALA A 85 0.81 13.75 9.05
C ALA A 85 1.33 12.49 9.75
N PHE A 86 0.80 11.32 9.39
CA PHE A 86 1.32 10.03 9.87
C PHE A 86 2.78 9.83 9.49
N VAL A 87 3.13 9.99 8.21
CA VAL A 87 4.52 9.87 7.72
C VAL A 87 5.45 10.85 8.44
N GLU A 88 5.01 12.09 8.67
CA GLU A 88 5.78 13.10 9.40
C GLU A 88 5.98 12.73 10.87
N SER A 89 4.97 12.15 11.52
CA SER A 89 5.07 11.71 12.92
C SER A 89 6.01 10.52 13.12
N GLU A 90 6.08 9.62 12.13
CA GLU A 90 6.94 8.43 12.13
C GLU A 90 8.34 8.69 11.57
N THR A 91 8.55 9.83 10.93
CA THR A 91 9.87 10.27 10.50
C THR A 91 10.48 11.10 11.64
N PRO A 92 11.48 10.60 12.39
CA PRO A 92 12.06 11.37 13.47
C PRO A 92 12.55 12.72 12.94
N GLU A 93 12.07 13.81 13.56
CA GLU A 93 12.48 15.16 13.22
C GLU A 93 13.99 15.18 13.11
N VAL A 94 14.47 15.37 11.88
CA VAL A 94 15.90 15.41 11.58
C VAL A 94 16.43 16.71 12.17
N THR A 95 16.63 16.73 13.49
CA THR A 95 17.31 17.82 14.19
C THR A 95 18.62 18.05 13.46
N LEU A 96 18.94 19.32 13.19
CA LEU A 96 20.06 19.75 12.35
C LEU A 96 21.39 19.00 12.56
N TRP A 97 21.59 18.42 13.75
CA TRP A 97 22.72 17.56 14.12
C TRP A 97 22.83 16.22 13.35
N GLN A 98 21.71 15.63 12.90
CA GLN A 98 21.73 14.40 12.09
C GLN A 98 22.20 14.64 10.64
N LYS A 99 22.25 15.88 10.15
CA LYS A 99 22.86 16.20 8.84
C LYS A 99 24.38 15.98 8.81
N ILE A 100 25.03 15.88 9.98
CA ILE A 100 26.50 15.76 10.10
C ILE A 100 26.95 14.29 10.23
N ARG A 101 26.06 13.38 10.66
CA ARG A 101 26.32 11.93 10.70
C ARG A 101 25.47 11.25 9.62
N LYS A 102 26.11 10.65 8.62
CA LYS A 102 25.50 9.89 7.49
C LYS A 102 24.74 8.61 7.91
N LYS A 103 23.95 8.64 8.97
CA LYS A 103 23.01 7.56 9.33
C LYS A 103 21.68 8.23 9.66
N ARG A 104 20.87 8.46 8.62
CA ARG A 104 19.47 8.81 8.80
C ARG A 104 18.81 7.65 9.54
N ALA A 105 18.09 7.94 10.61
CA ALA A 105 17.06 7.04 11.10
C ALA A 105 16.06 6.91 9.94
N GLN A 106 16.05 5.72 9.32
CA GLN A 106 15.05 5.43 8.30
C GLN A 106 13.68 5.38 9.01
N PRO A 107 12.60 5.89 8.39
CA PRO A 107 11.27 5.59 8.88
C PRO A 107 11.09 4.07 8.92
N ALA A 108 10.38 3.55 9.91
CA ALA A 108 9.96 2.14 9.90
C ALA A 108 9.32 1.81 8.54
N ASP A 109 9.56 0.62 7.98
CA ASP A 109 9.21 0.27 6.59
C ASP A 109 7.77 0.61 6.20
N PHE A 110 6.85 0.53 7.17
CA PHE A 110 5.45 0.93 7.01
C PHE A 110 5.28 2.42 6.65
N ALA A 111 5.99 3.34 7.31
CA ALA A 111 5.94 4.75 6.98
C ALA A 111 6.55 5.05 5.59
N LEU A 112 7.54 4.27 5.14
CA LEU A 112 8.06 4.35 3.77
C LEU A 112 7.02 3.90 2.74
N MET A 113 6.25 2.86 3.05
CA MET A 113 5.14 2.40 2.22
C MET A 113 4.05 3.48 2.09
N ILE A 114 3.59 4.06 3.20
CA ILE A 114 2.58 5.13 3.18
C ILE A 114 3.09 6.34 2.41
N LYS A 115 4.36 6.70 2.59
CA LYS A 115 4.98 7.79 1.83
C LYS A 115 4.93 7.55 0.32
N ALA A 116 5.29 6.37 -0.15
CA ALA A 116 5.24 6.03 -1.58
C ALA A 116 3.81 6.11 -2.14
N ILE A 117 2.81 5.66 -1.36
CA ILE A 117 1.39 5.78 -1.71
C ILE A 117 0.98 7.24 -1.86
N VAL A 118 1.36 8.10 -0.92
CA VAL A 118 1.06 9.54 -0.97
C VAL A 118 1.72 10.21 -2.17
N GLU A 119 3.01 9.95 -2.41
CA GLU A 119 3.74 10.53 -3.56
C GLU A 119 3.10 10.12 -4.90
N ALA A 120 2.74 8.84 -5.06
CA ALA A 120 2.05 8.35 -6.26
C ALA A 120 0.63 8.95 -6.43
N SER A 121 0.01 9.37 -5.33
CA SER A 121 -1.31 10.00 -5.30
C SER A 121 -1.31 11.47 -5.68
N GLU A 122 -0.18 12.16 -5.54
CA GLU A 122 -0.03 13.55 -6.00
C GLU A 122 0.11 13.61 -7.53
N GLU A 123 0.57 12.54 -8.17
CA GLU A 123 0.76 12.46 -9.62
C GLU A 123 -0.53 12.14 -10.40
N LYS A 124 -1.58 11.62 -9.73
CA LYS A 124 -2.79 11.08 -10.38
C LYS A 124 -4.10 11.34 -9.60
N ASN A 125 -5.24 11.12 -10.26
CA ASN A 125 -6.59 11.27 -9.69
C ASN A 125 -7.21 9.96 -9.15
N ILE A 126 -6.50 8.83 -9.22
CA ILE A 126 -6.99 7.51 -8.82
C ILE A 126 -6.19 7.05 -7.59
N PHE A 127 -6.87 6.94 -6.45
CA PHE A 127 -6.31 6.53 -5.17
C PHE A 127 -6.56 5.04 -4.91
N GLU A 128 -6.12 4.20 -5.85
CA GLU A 128 -6.27 2.76 -5.76
C GLU A 128 -4.88 2.12 -5.85
N PHE A 129 -4.55 1.30 -4.87
CA PHE A 129 -3.25 0.66 -4.74
C PHE A 129 -3.40 -0.83 -4.49
N TYR A 130 -2.71 -1.65 -5.28
CA TYR A 130 -2.90 -3.09 -5.32
C TYR A 130 -1.68 -3.80 -4.75
N LEU A 131 -1.88 -4.78 -3.86
CA LEU A 131 -0.81 -5.68 -3.44
C LEU A 131 -0.79 -6.91 -4.34
N ILE A 132 0.31 -7.09 -5.09
CA ILE A 132 0.52 -8.21 -6.01
C ILE A 132 1.68 -9.07 -5.52
N GLN A 133 1.53 -10.40 -5.62
CA GLN A 133 2.53 -11.39 -5.24
C GLN A 133 3.06 -12.12 -6.50
N SER A 134 4.38 -12.09 -6.74
CA SER A 134 5.05 -12.80 -7.86
C SER A 134 6.15 -13.74 -7.38
#